data_AF-A0A8S2NCS0-F1
#
_entry.id   AF-A0A8S2NCS0-F1
#
_cell.length_a   1.000
_cell.length_b   1.000
_cell.length_c   1.000
_cell.angle_alpha   90.00
_cell.angle_beta   90.00
_cell.angle_gamma   90.00
#
_symmetry.space_group_name_H-M   'P 1'
#
loop_
_entity.id
_entity.type
_entity.pdbx_description
1 polymer ?
#
loop_
_entity_poly.entity_id
_entity_poly.type
_entity_poly.pdbx_seq_one_letter_code
_entity_poly.pdbx_strand_id
1 'polypeptide(L)'
;YRACLALQITNLLTRAMFASCLNMNDLPASVAFFSSVDVDQCLRKEPYMDCKTPSNPLGLEVAYDIRKGESLTIADILKVTDGQLQQKNNSTVNTK
;
A
#
# COMPACT_ATOMS: atom_id res chain seq x y z
N TYR A 1 0.83 -3.56 -6.17
CA TYR A 1 0.93 -4.23 -4.85
C TYR A 1 2.34 -4.36 -4.28
N ARG A 2 3.38 -4.71 -5.04
CA ARG A 2 4.72 -4.84 -4.44
C ARG A 2 5.34 -3.56 -3.92
N ALA A 3 5.06 -2.43 -4.57
CA ALA A 3 5.42 -1.12 -4.02
C ALA A 3 4.78 -0.90 -2.64
N CYS A 4 3.54 -1.38 -2.42
CA CYS A 4 2.88 -1.31 -1.11
C CYS A 4 3.64 -2.13 -0.06
N LEU A 5 4.08 -3.35 -0.41
CA LEU A 5 4.93 -4.16 0.47
C LEU A 5 6.26 -3.46 0.78
N ALA A 6 6.92 -2.91 -0.24
CA ALA A 6 8.17 -2.17 -0.08
C ALA A 6 7.99 -0.94 0.83
N LEU A 7 6.88 -0.21 0.70
CA LEU A 7 6.56 0.94 1.53
C LEU A 7 6.37 0.56 3.00
N GLN A 8 5.65 -0.54 3.27
CA GLN A 8 5.48 -1.08 4.62
C GLN A 8 6.82 -1.51 5.24
N ILE A 9 7.66 -2.23 4.48
CA ILE A 9 9.00 -2.65 4.94
C ILE A 9 9.88 -1.43 5.20
N THR A 10 9.83 -0.41 4.34
CA THR A 10 10.61 0.83 4.51
C THR A 10 10.22 1.56 5.80
N ASN A 11 8.94 1.61 6.14
CA ASN A 11 8.49 2.19 7.40
C ASN A 11 9.01 1.42 8.62
N LEU A 12 8.90 0.09 8.58
CA LEU A 12 9.47 -0.78 9.62
C LEU A 12 10.97 -0.54 9.80
N LEU A 13 11.75 -0.57 8.71
CA LEU A 13 13.20 -0.43 8.76
C LEU A 13 13.65 0.95 9.27
N THR A 14 12.99 2.01 8.79
CA THR A 14 13.31 3.38 9.24
C THR A 14 13.02 3.54 10.73
N ARG A 15 11.86 3.07 11.22
CA ARG A 15 11.52 3.15 12.64
C ARG A 15 12.38 2.25 13.52
N ALA A 16 12.73 1.05 13.04
CA ALA A 16 13.63 0.14 13.73
C ALA A 16 15.04 0.74 13.86
N MET A 17 15.55 1.41 12.82
CA MET A 17 16.81 2.13 12.89
C MET A 17 16.79 3.19 14.00
N PHE A 18 15.76 4.05 14.04
CA PHE A 18 15.64 5.07 15.07
C PHE A 18 15.48 4.48 16.47
N ALA A 19 14.67 3.43 16.64
CA ALA A 19 14.52 2.73 17.92
C ALA A 19 15.86 2.17 18.41
N SER A 20 16.63 1.54 17.51
CA SER A 20 17.96 1.02 17.82
C SER A 20 18.93 2.14 18.23
N CYS A 21 18.94 3.28 17.54
CA CYS A 21 19.76 4.43 17.91
C CYS A 21 19.42 4.99 19.31
N LEU A 22 18.17 4.82 19.76
CA LEU A 22 17.71 5.23 21.08
C LEU A 22 17.90 4.13 22.16
N ASN A 23 18.61 3.04 21.84
CA ASN A 23 18.78 1.86 22.68
C ASN A 23 17.45 1.18 23.06
N MET A 24 16.44 1.27 22.20
CA MET A 24 15.20 0.51 22.31
C MET A 24 15.32 -0.76 21.46
N ASN A 25 15.25 -1.93 22.10
CA ASN A 25 15.41 -3.21 21.41
C ASN A 25 14.13 -3.70 20.73
N ASP A 26 12.96 -3.21 21.18
CA ASP A 26 11.65 -3.65 20.69
C ASP A 26 10.88 -2.51 20.03
N LEU A 27 10.19 -2.83 18.94
CA LEU A 27 9.29 -1.92 18.24
C LEU A 27 7.87 -2.52 18.19
N PRO A 28 6.84 -1.83 18.70
CA PRO A 28 5.47 -2.30 18.62
C PRO A 28 4.99 -2.45 17.17
N ALA A 29 4.22 -3.51 16.88
CA ALA A 29 3.72 -3.79 15.53
C ALA A 29 2.84 -2.67 14.95
N SER A 30 2.08 -1.96 15.79
CA SER A 30 1.26 -0.80 15.39
C SER A 30 2.09 0.41 14.95
N VAL A 31 3.37 0.46 15.35
CA VAL A 31 4.33 1.49 14.95
C VAL A 31 5.15 1.01 13.75
N ALA A 32 5.45 -0.28 13.68
CA ALA A 32 6.20 -0.88 12.57
C ALA A 32 5.52 -0.74 11.20
N PHE A 33 4.18 -0.81 11.15
CA PHE A 33 3.42 -0.80 9.91
C PHE A 33 2.47 0.41 9.85
N PHE A 34 2.24 0.93 8.65
CA PHE A 34 1.13 1.85 8.43
C PHE A 34 -0.20 1.12 8.64
N SER A 35 -1.23 1.85 9.07
CA SER A 35 -2.60 1.35 9.18
C SER A 35 -3.07 0.72 7.87
N SER A 36 -2.76 1.39 6.76
CA SER A 36 -3.01 0.93 5.40
C SER A 36 -2.11 1.68 4.41
N VAL A 37 -2.00 1.14 3.20
CA VAL A 37 -1.39 1.80 2.05
C VAL A 37 -2.46 2.02 1.01
N ASP A 38 -2.66 3.28 0.63
CA ASP A 38 -3.63 3.68 -0.38
C ASP A 38 -3.03 3.59 -1.78
N VAL A 39 -3.79 3.00 -2.69
CA VAL A 39 -3.45 2.86 -4.10
C VAL A 39 -4.56 3.47 -4.92
N ASP A 40 -4.24 4.52 -5.66
CA ASP A 40 -5.21 5.28 -6.43
C ASP A 40 -4.57 5.83 -7.71
N GLN A 41 -5.40 6.07 -8.72
CA GLN A 41 -5.01 6.67 -9.99
C GLN A 41 -4.94 8.20 -9.87
N CYS A 42 -5.67 8.80 -8.94
CA CYS A 42 -5.62 10.23 -8.65
C CYS A 42 -5.24 10.48 -7.19
N LEU A 43 -4.73 11.68 -6.90
CA LEU A 43 -4.33 12.06 -5.55
C LEU A 43 -5.56 12.50 -4.76
N ARG A 44 -5.97 11.68 -3.80
CA ARG A 44 -7.05 11.97 -2.85
C ARG A 44 -6.58 11.64 -1.44
N LYS A 45 -7.24 12.23 -0.43
CA LYS A 45 -6.98 11.86 0.97
C LYS A 45 -7.40 10.42 1.24
N GLU A 46 -8.59 10.04 0.80
CA GLU A 46 -9.15 8.70 0.97
C GLU A 46 -9.48 8.13 -0.42
N PRO A 47 -8.91 6.98 -0.83
CA PRO A 47 -9.00 6.50 -2.20
C PRO A 47 -10.41 6.04 -2.61
N TYR A 48 -11.24 5.66 -1.63
CA TYR A 48 -12.63 5.23 -1.85
C TYR A 48 -13.61 6.41 -1.97
N MET A 49 -13.16 7.65 -1.74
CA MET A 49 -14.02 8.83 -1.74
C MET A 49 -14.22 9.37 -3.17
N ASP A 50 -15.48 9.57 -3.55
CA ASP A 50 -15.85 10.07 -4.88
C ASP A 50 -15.66 11.60 -5.04
N CYS A 51 -15.29 12.30 -3.96
CA CYS A 51 -15.03 13.75 -3.95
C CYS A 51 -16.14 14.60 -4.59
N LYS A 52 -17.40 14.31 -4.26
CA LYS A 52 -18.54 15.14 -4.63
C LYS A 52 -18.53 16.47 -3.87
N THR A 53 -18.71 17.56 -4.58
CA THR A 53 -18.81 18.91 -4.02
C THR A 53 -19.96 19.66 -4.68
N PRO A 54 -20.44 20.79 -4.12
CA PRO A 54 -21.47 21.59 -4.80
C PRO A 54 -21.08 22.05 -6.21
N SER A 55 -19.79 22.27 -6.46
CA SER A 55 -19.25 22.61 -7.78
C SER A 55 -18.96 21.39 -8.67
N ASN A 56 -18.80 20.20 -8.08
CA ASN A 56 -18.66 18.92 -8.78
C ASN A 56 -19.70 17.91 -8.27
N PRO A 57 -20.98 18.07 -8.64
CA PRO A 57 -22.07 17.26 -8.08
C PRO A 57 -22.06 15.81 -8.54
N LEU A 58 -21.47 15.56 -9.73
CA LEU A 58 -21.38 14.24 -10.33
C LEU A 58 -20.21 13.40 -9.76
N GLY A 59 -19.24 14.02 -9.09
CA GLY A 59 -18.10 13.32 -8.49
C GLY A 59 -17.05 12.88 -9.51
N LEU A 60 -16.01 12.20 -9.04
CA LEU A 60 -14.89 11.75 -9.87
C LEU A 60 -15.24 10.52 -10.72
N GLU A 61 -16.08 9.63 -10.19
CA GLU A 61 -16.46 8.39 -10.86
C GLU A 61 -17.34 8.65 -12.09
N VAL A 62 -18.36 9.51 -11.96
CA VAL A 62 -19.33 9.73 -13.06
C VAL A 62 -18.85 10.81 -14.04
N ALA A 63 -18.32 11.94 -13.56
CA ALA A 63 -17.95 13.03 -14.47
C ALA A 63 -16.60 12.83 -15.15
N TYR A 64 -15.67 12.12 -14.50
CA TYR A 64 -14.29 11.99 -14.97
C TYR A 64 -13.87 10.55 -15.26
N ASP A 65 -14.76 9.57 -15.08
CA ASP A 65 -14.49 8.13 -15.24
C ASP A 65 -13.31 7.64 -14.39
N ILE A 66 -13.08 8.29 -13.25
CA ILE A 66 -12.02 7.91 -12.31
C ILE A 66 -12.61 7.00 -11.25
N ARG A 67 -12.27 5.71 -11.35
CA ARG A 67 -12.70 4.71 -10.38
C ARG A 67 -12.13 4.98 -8.99
N LYS A 68 -12.80 4.45 -7.98
CA LYS A 68 -12.30 4.45 -6.60
C LYS A 68 -11.04 3.60 -6.51
N GLY A 69 -10.06 4.12 -5.78
CA GLY A 69 -8.88 3.36 -5.41
C GLY A 69 -9.17 2.38 -4.28
N GLU A 70 -8.10 1.80 -3.75
CA GLU A 70 -8.14 0.79 -2.70
C GLU A 70 -7.20 1.17 -1.55
N SER A 71 -7.55 0.73 -0.34
CA SER A 71 -6.72 0.88 0.86
C SER A 71 -6.38 -0.51 1.36
N LEU A 72 -5.09 -0.85 1.44
CA LEU A 72 -4.64 -2.21 1.74
C LEU A 72 -3.89 -2.28 3.07
N THR A 73 -4.31 -3.19 3.94
CA THR A 73 -3.58 -3.48 5.17
C THR A 73 -2.35 -4.34 4.88
N ILE A 74 -1.42 -4.43 5.83
CA ILE A 74 -0.27 -5.33 5.71
C ILE A 74 -0.69 -6.79 5.49
N ALA A 75 -1.79 -7.24 6.11
CA ALA A 75 -2.30 -8.59 5.94
C ALA A 75 -2.80 -8.84 4.50
N ASP A 76 -3.46 -7.86 3.89
CA ASP A 76 -3.94 -7.96 2.52
C ASP A 76 -2.78 -7.95 1.52
N ILE A 77 -1.79 -7.08 1.76
CA ILE A 77 -0.57 -7.03 0.95
C ILE A 77 0.17 -8.36 1.00
N LEU A 78 0.32 -8.98 2.17
CA LEU A 78 1.00 -10.27 2.32
C LEU A 78 0.28 -11.39 1.57
N LYS A 79 -1.07 -11.43 1.61
CA LYS A 79 -1.85 -12.41 0.82
C LYS A 79 -1.59 -12.31 -0.68
N VAL A 80 -1.49 -11.07 -1.20
CA VAL A 80 -1.29 -10.83 -2.63
C VAL A 80 0.16 -11.04 -3.07
N THR A 81 1.11 -10.74 -2.19
CA THR A 81 2.55 -10.73 -2.53
C THR A 81 3.30 -11.97 -2.08
N ASP A 82 2.70 -12.84 -1.28
CA ASP A 82 3.35 -14.02 -0.69
C ASP A 82 4.61 -13.65 0.14
N GLY A 83 4.65 -12.41 0.64
CA GLY A 83 5.81 -11.84 1.34
C GLY A 83 7.04 -11.59 0.46
N GLN A 84 6.91 -11.67 -0.87
CA GLN A 84 8.05 -11.54 -1.79
C GLN A 84 8.02 -10.23 -2.58
N LEU A 85 9.16 -9.53 -2.58
CA LEU A 85 9.37 -8.35 -3.44
C LEU A 85 9.79 -8.72 -4.87
N GLN A 86 10.41 -9.89 -5.04
CA GLN A 86 10.87 -10.34 -6.35
C GLN A 86 9.72 -10.81 -7.23
N GLN A 87 9.88 -10.62 -8.54
CA GLN A 87 8.97 -11.21 -9.52
C GLN A 87 9.36 -12.68 -9.65
N LYS A 88 8.44 -13.59 -9.27
CA LYS A 88 8.53 -14.97 -9.73
C LYS A 88 8.45 -14.89 -11.25
N ASN A 89 9.61 -14.97 -11.89
CA ASN A 89 9.65 -15.17 -13.33
C ASN A 89 9.06 -16.55 -13.55
N ASN A 90 7.85 -16.60 -14.10
CA ASN A 90 7.33 -17.83 -14.66
C ASN A 90 8.15 -18.14 -15.91
N SER A 91 9.38 -18.60 -15.70
CA SER A 91 10.15 -19.30 -16.70
C SER A 91 9.44 -20.62 -16.92
N THR A 92 8.38 -20.60 -17.74
CA THR A 92 7.83 -21.79 -18.33
C THR A 92 8.91 -22.35 -19.24
N VAL A 93 9.83 -23.12 -18.67
CA VAL A 93 10.69 -24.01 -19.45
C VAL A 93 9.75 -25.07 -19.99
N ASN A 94 9.17 -24.81 -21.16
CA ASN A 94 8.54 -25.83 -21.99
C ASN A 94 9.60 -26.87 -22.29
N THR A 95 9.68 -27.90 -21.44
CA THR A 95 10.51 -29.07 -21.66
C THR A 95 9.57 -30.17 -22.11
N LYS A 96 9.67 -30.46 -23.41
CA LYS A 96 9.07 -31.56 -24.19
C LYS A 96 7.64 -31.36 -24.68
#